data_AF-A0A0W8E063-F1
#
_entry.id   AF-A0A0W8E063-F1
#
_cell.length_a   1.000
_cell.length_b   1.000
_cell.length_c   1.000
_cell.angle_alpha   90.00
_cell.angle_beta   90.00
_cell.angle_gamma   90.00
#
_symmetry.space_group_name_H-M   'P 1'
#
loop_
_entity.id
_entity.type
_entity.pdbx_description
1 polymer ?
#
loop_
_entity_poly.entity_id
_entity_poly.type
_entity_poly.pdbx_seq_one_letter_code
_entity_poly.pdbx_strand_id
1 'polypeptide(L)'
;MPIGLRIKSWIKKGKPDEYVMNKLKLTGLIGRALTEDPNFKYFQKFKVDGWLKKEASTTTAWDDLEYIALGEVTKVDTFRIYEQYITELNKKAENIHWDQWSNLFGGGSETELVAKVLILKKLGRTNAFDTGNMVGSTGLLAYSRQFEEI
;
A
#
# COMPACT_ATOMS: atom_id res chain seq x y z
N MET A 1 -20.68 3.82 18.53
CA MET A 1 -19.40 4.35 17.98
C MET A 1 -19.39 4.22 16.46
N PRO A 2 -19.27 5.33 15.71
CA PRO A 2 -19.09 5.36 14.25
C PRO A 2 -17.90 4.51 13.78
N ILE A 3 -17.98 3.97 12.56
CA ILE A 3 -16.96 3.04 12.03
C ILE A 3 -15.55 3.66 11.99
N GLY A 4 -15.43 4.94 11.63
CA GLY A 4 -14.14 5.64 11.63
C GLY A 4 -13.48 5.71 13.02
N LEU A 5 -14.27 5.88 14.09
CA LEU A 5 -13.73 5.87 15.46
C LEU A 5 -13.31 4.46 15.90
N ARG A 6 -14.02 3.42 15.43
CA ARG A 6 -13.64 2.03 15.67
C ARG A 6 -12.30 1.71 15.01
N ILE A 7 -12.12 2.07 13.74
CA ILE A 7 -10.86 1.88 13.00
C ILE A 7 -9.69 2.53 13.75
N LYS A 8 -9.81 3.80 14.14
CA LYS A 8 -8.79 4.50 14.93
C LYS A 8 -8.47 3.76 16.24
N SER A 9 -9.49 3.23 16.91
CA SER A 9 -9.31 2.44 18.14
C SER A 9 -8.59 1.13 17.87
N TRP A 10 -8.96 0.39 16.82
CA TRP A 10 -8.33 -0.87 16.43
C TRP A 10 -6.85 -0.68 16.08
N ILE A 11 -6.52 0.36 15.31
CA ILE A 11 -5.13 0.74 15.00
C ILE A 11 -4.37 1.07 16.28
N LYS A 12 -4.95 1.90 17.18
CA LYS A 12 -4.31 2.26 18.45
C LYS A 12 -4.03 1.04 19.33
N LYS A 13 -4.92 0.04 19.30
CA LYS A 13 -4.80 -1.19 20.08
C LYS A 13 -4.04 -2.31 19.36
N GLY A 14 -3.49 -2.05 18.17
CA GLY A 14 -2.76 -3.06 17.40
C GLY A 14 -3.57 -4.33 17.11
N LYS A 15 -4.86 -4.18 16.76
CA LYS A 15 -5.69 -5.35 16.47
C LYS A 15 -5.20 -6.08 15.21
N PRO A 16 -5.20 -7.43 15.20
CA PRO A 16 -4.79 -8.20 14.03
C PRO A 16 -5.83 -8.12 12.91
N ASP A 17 -5.40 -8.41 11.69
CA ASP A 17 -6.24 -8.29 10.48
C ASP A 17 -7.47 -9.20 10.55
N GLU A 18 -7.30 -10.46 10.94
CA GLU A 18 -8.40 -11.43 11.13
C GLU A 18 -9.51 -10.88 12.06
N TYR A 19 -9.11 -10.21 13.16
CA TYR A 19 -10.05 -9.59 14.08
C TYR A 19 -10.87 -8.50 13.37
N VAL A 20 -10.21 -7.66 12.58
CA VAL A 20 -10.86 -6.56 11.87
C VAL A 20 -11.75 -7.09 10.75
N MET A 21 -11.30 -8.06 9.97
CA MET A 21 -12.09 -8.70 8.92
C MET A 21 -13.33 -9.37 9.49
N ASN A 22 -13.21 -10.08 10.61
CA ASN A 22 -14.36 -10.66 11.31
C ASN A 22 -15.35 -9.57 11.79
N LYS A 23 -14.86 -8.48 12.39
CA LYS A 23 -15.74 -7.37 12.81
C LYS A 23 -16.40 -6.62 11.65
N LEU A 24 -15.81 -6.67 10.47
CA LEU A 24 -16.37 -6.12 9.23
C LEU A 24 -17.20 -7.15 8.45
N LYS A 25 -17.32 -8.39 8.94
CA LYS A 25 -18.01 -9.51 8.29
C LYS A 25 -17.44 -9.87 6.91
N LEU A 26 -16.13 -9.72 6.77
CA LEU A 26 -15.39 -10.03 5.53
C LEU A 26 -14.77 -11.44 5.55
N THR A 27 -14.76 -12.10 6.71
CA THR A 27 -14.19 -13.46 6.86
C THR A 27 -14.87 -14.44 5.91
N GLY A 28 -14.06 -15.20 5.17
CA GLY A 28 -14.53 -16.19 4.20
C GLY A 28 -14.95 -15.62 2.83
N LEU A 29 -14.98 -14.29 2.66
CA LEU A 29 -15.13 -13.68 1.34
C LEU A 29 -13.78 -13.69 0.62
N ILE A 30 -13.78 -14.03 -0.67
CA ILE A 30 -12.59 -14.06 -1.51
C ILE A 30 -12.85 -13.39 -2.87
N GLY A 31 -11.80 -12.89 -3.50
CA GLY A 31 -11.87 -12.27 -4.83
C GLY A 31 -12.91 -11.16 -4.91
N ARG A 32 -13.74 -11.18 -5.97
CA ARG A 32 -14.78 -10.16 -6.18
C ARG A 32 -15.77 -10.07 -5.04
N ALA A 33 -16.13 -11.19 -4.41
CA ALA A 33 -17.06 -11.19 -3.29
C ALA A 33 -16.52 -10.38 -2.10
N LEU A 34 -15.21 -10.40 -1.90
CA LEU A 34 -14.56 -9.57 -0.89
C LEU A 34 -14.49 -8.10 -1.33
N THR A 35 -14.05 -7.81 -2.56
CA THR A 35 -13.77 -6.43 -2.97
C THR A 35 -14.98 -5.61 -3.40
N GLU A 36 -16.07 -6.26 -3.76
CA GLU A 36 -17.35 -5.60 -4.02
C GLU A 36 -18.17 -5.43 -2.73
N ASP A 37 -17.77 -6.06 -1.61
CA ASP A 37 -18.44 -5.85 -0.33
C ASP A 37 -18.25 -4.39 0.15
N PRO A 38 -19.33 -3.68 0.51
CA PRO A 38 -19.26 -2.29 0.91
C PRO A 38 -18.43 -2.06 2.19
N ASN A 39 -18.15 -3.10 2.98
CA ASN A 39 -17.31 -3.03 4.17
C ASN A 39 -15.82 -3.20 3.88
N PHE A 40 -15.42 -3.70 2.70
CA PHE A 40 -14.02 -3.86 2.33
C PHE A 40 -13.25 -2.55 2.42
N LYS A 41 -13.85 -1.44 1.99
CA LYS A 41 -13.27 -0.09 2.12
C LYS A 41 -12.84 0.28 3.54
N TYR A 42 -13.49 -0.28 4.56
CA TYR A 42 -13.11 -0.05 5.96
C TYR A 42 -11.89 -0.87 6.37
N PHE A 43 -11.71 -2.06 5.79
CA PHE A 43 -10.49 -2.84 5.95
C PHE A 43 -9.32 -2.18 5.24
N GLN A 44 -9.51 -1.72 3.99
CA GLN A 44 -8.50 -0.95 3.26
C GLN A 44 -8.06 0.28 4.08
N LYS A 45 -9.03 1.03 4.61
CA LYS A 45 -8.74 2.16 5.49
C LYS A 45 -7.97 1.76 6.75
N PHE A 46 -8.32 0.63 7.37
CA PHE A 46 -7.61 0.13 8.54
C PHE A 46 -6.13 -0.14 8.25
N LYS A 47 -5.81 -0.80 7.12
CA LYS A 47 -4.43 -1.06 6.69
C LYS A 47 -3.68 0.25 6.40
N VAL A 48 -4.24 1.08 5.52
CA VAL A 48 -3.62 2.34 5.08
C VAL A 48 -3.39 3.29 6.26
N ASP A 49 -4.40 3.59 7.07
CA ASP A 49 -4.24 4.46 8.24
C ASP A 49 -3.27 3.85 9.27
N GLY A 50 -3.22 2.52 9.36
CA GLY A 50 -2.30 1.79 10.24
C GLY A 50 -0.84 1.97 9.83
N TRP A 51 -0.51 1.75 8.56
CA TRP A 51 0.83 1.96 8.02
C TRP A 51 1.24 3.43 8.08
N LEU A 52 0.34 4.35 7.71
CA LEU A 52 0.59 5.79 7.79
C LEU A 52 0.87 6.27 9.22
N LYS A 53 0.25 5.65 10.24
CA LYS A 53 0.51 5.98 11.65
C LYS A 53 1.85 5.46 12.14
N LYS A 54 2.29 4.31 11.62
CA LYS A 54 3.56 3.68 11.97
C LYS A 54 4.73 4.21 11.16
N GLU A 55 4.48 5.12 10.20
CA GLU A 55 5.48 5.59 9.23
C GLU A 55 6.15 4.41 8.51
N ALA A 56 5.36 3.38 8.19
CA ALA A 56 5.86 2.17 7.58
C ALA A 56 6.42 2.47 6.18
N SER A 57 7.51 1.80 5.79
CA SER A 57 7.93 1.85 4.40
C SER A 57 6.88 1.16 3.52
N THR A 58 6.86 1.54 2.25
CA THR A 58 6.10 0.86 1.20
C THR A 58 6.46 -0.62 1.13
N THR A 59 7.74 -0.98 1.32
CA THR A 59 8.19 -2.39 1.40
C THR A 59 7.55 -3.13 2.58
N THR A 60 7.50 -2.52 3.76
CA THR A 60 6.80 -3.12 4.91
C THR A 60 5.30 -3.32 4.63
N ALA A 61 4.65 -2.39 3.93
CA ALA A 61 3.26 -2.54 3.54
C ALA A 61 3.06 -3.64 2.48
N TRP A 62 4.01 -3.79 1.55
CA TRP A 62 4.01 -4.85 0.54
C TRP A 62 4.12 -6.23 1.19
N ASP A 63 5.10 -6.43 2.06
CA ASP A 63 5.33 -7.70 2.76
C ASP A 63 4.13 -8.12 3.63
N ASP A 64 3.51 -7.15 4.33
CA ASP A 64 2.31 -7.35 5.13
C ASP A 64 1.12 -7.81 4.26
N LEU A 65 1.01 -7.30 3.03
CA LEU A 65 -0.01 -7.73 2.07
C LEU A 65 0.26 -9.10 1.46
N GLU A 66 1.53 -9.48 1.23
CA GLU A 66 1.88 -10.81 0.75
C GLU A 66 1.45 -11.89 1.77
N TYR A 67 1.62 -11.62 3.06
CA TYR A 67 1.14 -12.52 4.11
C TYR A 67 -0.38 -12.71 4.08
N ILE A 68 -1.14 -11.62 3.89
CA ILE A 68 -2.61 -11.67 3.80
C ILE A 68 -3.08 -12.41 2.54
N ALA A 69 -2.38 -12.23 1.42
CA ALA A 69 -2.73 -12.84 0.14
C ALA A 69 -2.66 -14.37 0.15
N LEU A 70 -1.85 -14.95 1.04
CA LEU A 70 -1.74 -16.40 1.20
C LEU A 70 -2.95 -17.04 1.90
N GLY A 71 -3.73 -16.26 2.65
CA GLY A 71 -4.81 -16.78 3.49
C GLY A 71 -6.22 -16.45 2.99
N GLU A 72 -6.45 -15.23 2.49
CA GLU A 72 -7.83 -14.69 2.46
C GLU A 72 -8.16 -13.77 1.28
N VAL A 73 -7.17 -13.20 0.58
CA VAL A 73 -7.38 -12.09 -0.38
C VAL A 73 -6.61 -12.34 -1.68
N THR A 74 -7.16 -11.96 -2.85
CA THR A 74 -6.43 -12.17 -4.12
C THR A 74 -5.30 -11.13 -4.28
N LYS A 75 -4.29 -11.46 -5.10
CA LYS A 75 -3.19 -10.54 -5.44
C LYS A 75 -3.66 -9.22 -6.04
N VAL A 76 -4.74 -9.23 -6.82
CA VAL A 76 -5.31 -8.00 -7.42
C VAL A 76 -5.92 -7.10 -6.34
N ASP A 77 -6.56 -7.70 -5.35
CA ASP A 77 -7.25 -6.99 -4.29
C ASP A 77 -6.27 -6.38 -3.29
N THR A 78 -5.20 -7.11 -2.93
CA THR A 78 -4.11 -6.56 -2.10
C THR A 78 -3.38 -5.42 -2.82
N PHE A 79 -3.18 -5.53 -4.14
CA PHE A 79 -2.58 -4.46 -4.93
C PHE A 79 -3.37 -3.14 -4.86
N ARG A 80 -4.71 -3.18 -4.82
CA ARG A 80 -5.54 -1.97 -4.63
C ARG A 80 -5.29 -1.30 -3.27
N ILE A 81 -5.08 -2.09 -2.22
CA ILE A 81 -4.73 -1.56 -0.88
C ILE A 81 -3.36 -0.88 -0.94
N TYR A 82 -2.39 -1.53 -1.60
CA TYR A 82 -1.05 -1.00 -1.80
C TYR A 82 -1.05 0.32 -2.58
N GLU A 83 -1.79 0.38 -3.68
CA GLU A 83 -1.96 1.59 -4.49
C GLU A 83 -2.56 2.74 -3.65
N GLN A 84 -3.57 2.45 -2.83
CA GLN A 84 -4.16 3.44 -1.93
C GLN A 84 -3.15 3.91 -0.88
N TYR A 85 -2.30 3.02 -0.36
CA TYR A 85 -1.24 3.40 0.57
C TYR A 85 -0.24 4.36 -0.06
N ILE A 86 0.31 4.03 -1.23
CA ILE A 86 1.22 4.91 -1.97
C ILE A 86 0.56 6.25 -2.29
N THR A 87 -0.71 6.25 -2.66
CA THR A 87 -1.46 7.48 -2.96
C THR A 87 -1.54 8.40 -1.74
N GLU A 88 -1.93 7.88 -0.57
CA GLU A 88 -2.03 8.69 0.64
C GLU A 88 -0.66 9.09 1.20
N LEU A 89 0.34 8.21 1.07
CA LEU A 89 1.72 8.51 1.46
C LEU A 89 2.31 9.60 0.56
N ASN A 90 2.06 9.55 -0.75
CA ASN A 90 2.49 10.56 -1.72
C ASN A 90 1.93 11.95 -1.41
N LYS A 91 0.65 12.05 -1.03
CA LYS A 91 0.03 13.31 -0.59
C LYS A 91 0.70 13.87 0.66
N LYS A 92 1.02 12.99 1.63
CA LYS A 92 1.79 13.42 2.81
C LYS A 92 3.21 13.82 2.45
N ALA A 93 3.82 13.13 1.48
CA ALA A 93 5.20 13.34 1.07
C ALA A 93 5.43 14.71 0.42
N GLU A 94 4.39 15.39 -0.05
CA GLU A 94 4.44 16.80 -0.47
C GLU A 94 4.87 17.75 0.68
N ASN A 95 4.72 17.31 1.93
CA ASN A 95 4.99 18.11 3.13
C ASN A 95 6.17 17.59 3.96
N ILE A 96 6.93 16.61 3.45
CA ILE A 96 8.13 16.09 4.12
C ILE A 96 9.35 16.34 3.24
N HIS A 97 10.50 16.53 3.88
CA HIS A 97 11.75 16.74 3.16
C HIS A 97 12.12 15.48 2.35
N TRP A 98 12.73 15.68 1.19
CA TRP A 98 12.97 14.63 0.19
C TRP A 98 13.93 13.54 0.66
N ASP A 99 14.75 13.82 1.68
CA ASP A 99 15.63 12.84 2.33
C ASP A 99 14.83 11.70 3.01
N GLN A 100 13.61 11.97 3.48
CA GLN A 100 12.73 10.98 4.09
C GLN A 100 12.05 10.08 3.04
N TRP A 101 12.05 10.48 1.76
CA TRP A 101 11.39 9.71 0.71
C TRP A 101 12.07 8.36 0.49
N SER A 102 13.40 8.30 0.53
CA SER A 102 14.14 7.05 0.36
C SER A 102 13.84 6.04 1.48
N ASN A 103 13.63 6.50 2.71
CA ASN A 103 13.25 5.65 3.84
C ASN A 103 11.84 5.06 3.68
N LEU A 104 10.92 5.81 3.08
CA LEU A 104 9.52 5.44 2.96
C LEU A 104 9.20 4.68 1.66
N PHE A 105 9.78 5.11 0.54
CA PHE A 105 9.52 4.57 -0.79
C PHE A 105 10.61 3.59 -1.27
N GLY A 106 11.81 3.67 -0.71
CA GLY A 106 12.95 2.88 -1.18
C GLY A 106 12.86 1.39 -0.85
N GLY A 107 13.76 0.62 -1.46
CA GLY A 107 13.85 -0.83 -1.29
C GLY A 107 12.70 -1.60 -1.93
N GLY A 108 12.65 -2.90 -1.64
CA GLY A 108 11.65 -3.81 -2.17
C GLY A 108 12.17 -4.74 -3.26
N SER A 109 11.31 -5.67 -3.67
CA SER A 109 11.57 -6.56 -4.80
C SER A 109 11.51 -5.81 -6.14
N GLU A 110 12.04 -6.40 -7.22
CA GLU A 110 11.94 -5.80 -8.56
C GLU A 110 10.48 -5.56 -8.97
N THR A 111 9.59 -6.51 -8.68
CA THR A 111 8.14 -6.38 -8.90
C THR A 111 7.53 -5.21 -8.13
N GLU A 112 7.89 -5.06 -6.85
CA GLU A 112 7.39 -3.96 -6.03
C GLU A 112 7.90 -2.61 -6.55
N LEU A 113 9.18 -2.53 -6.91
CA LEU A 113 9.77 -1.31 -7.46
C LEU A 113 9.08 -0.86 -8.76
N VAL A 114 8.80 -1.80 -9.66
CA VAL A 114 8.02 -1.53 -10.88
C VAL A 114 6.62 -1.01 -10.52
N ALA A 115 5.94 -1.64 -9.56
CA ALA A 115 4.62 -1.20 -9.09
C ALA A 115 4.66 0.23 -8.52
N LYS A 116 5.65 0.56 -7.68
CA LYS A 116 5.86 1.91 -7.14
C LYS A 116 5.98 2.94 -8.26
N VAL A 117 6.84 2.68 -9.25
CA VAL A 117 7.04 3.61 -10.38
C VAL A 117 5.76 3.79 -11.20
N LEU A 118 5.04 2.71 -11.50
CA LEU A 118 3.77 2.78 -12.22
C LEU A 118 2.72 3.63 -11.48
N ILE A 119 2.58 3.42 -10.17
CA ILE A 119 1.62 4.17 -9.34
C ILE A 119 2.04 5.64 -9.24
N LEU A 120 3.31 5.94 -8.99
CA LEU A 120 3.82 7.30 -8.92
C LEU A 120 3.60 8.07 -10.24
N LYS A 121 3.87 7.43 -11.38
CA LYS A 121 3.57 8.01 -12.70
C LYS A 121 2.07 8.28 -12.89
N LYS A 122 1.21 7.34 -12.49
CA LYS A 122 -0.26 7.52 -12.50
C LYS A 122 -0.70 8.70 -11.63
N LEU A 123 0.01 8.97 -10.55
CA LEU A 123 -0.20 10.13 -9.67
C LEU A 123 0.45 11.43 -10.18
N GLY A 124 1.05 11.42 -11.38
CA GLY A 124 1.67 12.61 -11.99
C GLY A 124 3.10 12.91 -11.56
N ARG A 125 3.73 12.04 -10.74
CA ARG A 125 5.16 12.14 -10.40
C ARG A 125 6.01 11.68 -11.59
N THR A 126 6.17 12.59 -12.54
CA THR A 126 6.91 12.34 -13.81
C THR A 126 8.35 12.84 -13.78
N ASN A 127 8.72 13.63 -12.76
CA ASN A 127 10.10 14.10 -12.57
C ASN A 127 11.00 12.92 -12.15
N ALA A 128 11.97 12.60 -13.01
CA ALA A 128 12.93 11.52 -12.78
C ALA A 128 13.74 11.70 -11.48
N PHE A 129 14.04 12.93 -11.08
CA PHE A 129 14.73 13.24 -9.83
C PHE A 129 13.89 12.85 -8.61
N ASP A 130 12.61 13.25 -8.59
CA ASP A 130 11.71 12.93 -7.49
C ASP A 130 11.48 11.43 -7.37
N THR A 131 11.20 10.77 -8.50
CA THR A 131 11.05 9.31 -8.53
C THR A 131 12.36 8.61 -8.16
N GLY A 132 13.51 9.14 -8.57
CA GLY A 132 14.83 8.61 -8.20
C GLY A 132 15.10 8.71 -6.71
N ASN A 133 14.70 9.80 -6.05
CA ASN A 133 14.80 9.94 -4.59
C ASN A 133 13.85 8.99 -3.85
N MET A 134 12.73 8.63 -4.46
CA MET A 134 11.74 7.71 -3.87
C MET A 134 12.16 6.24 -4.02
N VAL A 135 12.43 5.77 -5.24
CA VAL A 135 12.62 4.34 -5.54
C VAL A 135 14.08 3.96 -5.82
N GLY A 136 15.00 4.93 -5.82
CA GLY A 136 16.39 4.73 -6.15
C GLY A 136 16.64 4.43 -7.63
N SER A 137 17.91 4.32 -8.01
CA SER A 137 18.32 3.92 -9.36
C SER A 137 17.84 2.52 -9.72
N THR A 138 17.85 1.59 -8.76
CA THR A 138 17.34 0.22 -8.94
C THR A 138 15.89 0.20 -9.39
N GLY A 139 15.03 1.05 -8.80
CA GLY A 139 13.62 1.09 -9.19
C GLY A 139 13.38 1.67 -10.57
N LEU A 140 14.15 2.69 -10.97
CA LEU A 140 14.10 3.23 -12.32
C LEU A 140 14.57 2.21 -13.36
N LEU A 141 15.65 1.45 -13.07
CA LEU A 141 16.16 0.41 -13.95
C LEU A 141 15.20 -0.76 -14.10
N ALA A 142 14.63 -1.24 -12.99
CA ALA A 142 13.61 -2.28 -12.97
C ALA A 142 12.41 -1.92 -13.88
N TYR A 143 11.96 -0.67 -13.78
CA TYR A 143 10.88 -0.17 -14.63
C TYR A 143 11.28 -0.12 -16.11
N SER A 144 12.47 0.38 -16.45
CA SER A 144 12.91 0.47 -17.85
C SER A 144 13.01 -0.91 -18.53
N ARG A 145 13.53 -1.92 -17.83
CA ARG A 145 13.65 -3.30 -18.36
C ARG A 145 12.31 -3.88 -18.80
N GLN A 146 11.21 -3.52 -18.13
CA GLN A 146 9.87 -3.98 -18.49
C GLN A 146 9.43 -3.57 -19.91
N PHE A 147 10.07 -2.53 -20.49
CA PHE A 147 9.76 -2.02 -21.83
C PHE A 147 10.85 -2.32 -22.87
N GLU A 148 11.98 -2.90 -22.45
CA GLU A 148 13.07 -3.33 -23.34
C GLU A 148 12.87 -4.75 -23.89
N GLU A 149 11.95 -5.53 -23.32
CA GLU A 149 11.59 -6.88 -23.77
C GLU A 149 10.49 -6.91 -24.85
N ILE A 150 10.23 -5.79 -25.55
CA ILE A 150 9.24 -5.68 -26.65
C ILE A 150 9.94 -5.53 -28.00
#